data_AF-A0A814VZ41-F1
#
_entry.id   AF-A0A814VZ41-F1
#
_cell.length_a   1.000
_cell.length_b   1.000
_cell.length_c   1.000
_cell.angle_alpha   90.00
_cell.angle_beta   90.00
_cell.angle_gamma   90.00
#
_symmetry.space_group_name_H-M   'P 1'
#
loop_
_entity.id
_entity.type
_entity.pdbx_description
1 polymer ?
#
loop_
_entity_poly.entity_id
_entity_poly.type
_entity_poly.pdbx_seq_one_letter_code
_entity_poly.pdbx_strand_id
1 'polypeptide(L)'
;MLYYYILIINLTLLVNSYIFKYETSCNSFEFKDLENLIGSLHRYALDNGQLIVRDIGLTIGQRKLLKRYQNIEIISAKYKQKENIPMINVKHEFFPINETLFSRYNNGKYNYIDSIRKRFYLAIVIPFIQSQFNKLIDQLNFEKNYSPCRNQSNSIDLILYHNEKISSILDNKTRQIHYQNKCFKNIRIFAADLSENENSYPIGSAIMWKKLLINEQFSRTSLRYYGYTHFFLMEPDTRPIRSYWLDIIVEQIINGHDRESYISTQWWMIGSLYRGFQSLGQNYLHINGNALYHLSLSFILFLQYVSYEYPYDSKQSSGYDLDLFLYLFKHIDKGKKFWHKFQFSDFIQNCWHTGCNEMNEEFLYNNPNTYLIHELIKDLQSYHLINIPSYFTNVRLLNYSN
;
A
#
# COMPACT_ATOMS: atom_id res chain seq x y z
N MET A 1 -28.94 -9.43 35.85
CA MET A 1 -30.01 -9.27 34.85
C MET A 1 -29.61 -8.15 33.91
N LEU A 2 -29.06 -8.50 32.73
CA LEU A 2 -28.66 -7.53 31.71
C LEU A 2 -29.76 -7.52 30.64
N TYR A 3 -30.53 -6.43 30.56
CA TYR A 3 -31.56 -6.25 29.53
C TYR A 3 -30.90 -5.89 28.20
N TYR A 4 -30.86 -6.83 27.26
CA TYR A 4 -30.55 -6.54 25.85
C TYR A 4 -31.82 -6.07 25.16
N TYR A 5 -31.86 -4.81 24.73
CA TYR A 5 -32.85 -4.34 23.76
C TYR A 5 -32.51 -4.95 22.39
N ILE A 6 -33.31 -5.90 21.93
CA ILE A 6 -33.22 -6.47 20.58
C ILE A 6 -34.26 -5.77 19.71
N LEU A 7 -33.80 -4.94 18.78
CA LEU A 7 -34.64 -4.41 17.71
C LEU A 7 -34.79 -5.51 16.65
N ILE A 8 -36.00 -6.07 16.53
CA ILE A 8 -36.33 -7.10 15.53
C ILE A 8 -36.99 -6.40 14.34
N ILE A 9 -36.34 -6.41 13.18
CA ILE A 9 -36.95 -6.01 11.90
C ILE A 9 -37.20 -7.28 11.10
N ASN A 10 -38.46 -7.70 10.99
CA ASN A 10 -38.87 -8.80 10.12
C ASN A 10 -38.93 -8.30 8.67
N LEU A 11 -38.14 -8.87 7.77
CA LEU A 11 -38.15 -8.59 6.34
C LEU A 11 -38.44 -9.88 5.58
N THR A 12 -39.67 -9.99 5.07
CA THR A 12 -40.09 -11.04 4.14
C THR A 12 -39.56 -10.74 2.73
N LEU A 13 -39.08 -11.79 2.08
CA LEU A 13 -38.42 -11.82 0.77
C LEU A 13 -39.31 -11.28 -0.38
N LEU A 14 -39.24 -9.97 -0.61
CA LEU A 14 -39.48 -9.36 -1.92
C LEU A 14 -38.11 -8.91 -2.44
N VAL A 15 -37.71 -9.43 -3.60
CA VAL A 15 -36.44 -9.14 -4.31
C VAL A 15 -36.47 -7.73 -4.91
N ASN A 16 -36.86 -6.73 -4.12
CA ASN A 16 -36.42 -5.37 -4.32
C ASN A 16 -35.12 -5.25 -3.52
N SER A 17 -34.05 -4.84 -4.18
CA SER A 17 -32.75 -4.57 -3.57
C SER A 17 -32.88 -3.39 -2.60
N TYR A 18 -33.43 -3.64 -1.41
CA TYR A 18 -33.51 -2.65 -0.36
C TYR A 18 -32.09 -2.35 0.08
N ILE A 19 -31.65 -1.12 -0.17
CA ILE A 19 -30.38 -0.61 0.35
C ILE A 19 -30.59 -0.33 1.84
N PHE A 20 -29.88 -1.07 2.68
CA PHE A 20 -29.86 -0.86 4.12
C PHE A 20 -28.98 0.36 4.42
N LYS A 21 -29.59 1.45 4.87
CA LYS A 21 -28.87 2.65 5.29
C LYS A 21 -28.67 2.66 6.80
N TYR A 22 -27.44 2.93 7.21
CA TYR A 22 -27.08 3.17 8.61
C TYR A 22 -26.36 4.50 8.73
N GLU A 23 -26.45 5.13 9.89
CA GLU A 23 -25.69 6.34 10.18
C GLU A 23 -24.77 6.13 11.38
N THR A 24 -23.58 6.72 11.33
CA THR A 24 -22.66 6.79 12.46
C THR A 24 -22.01 8.17 12.55
N SER A 25 -21.46 8.51 13.71
CA SER A 25 -20.63 9.71 13.89
C SER A 25 -19.20 9.28 14.22
N CYS A 26 -18.20 9.96 13.66
CA CYS A 26 -16.80 9.60 13.89
C CYS A 26 -15.91 10.84 13.95
N ASN A 27 -15.05 10.90 14.97
CA ASN A 27 -13.93 11.85 15.03
C ASN A 27 -12.60 11.18 14.62
N SER A 28 -11.50 11.94 14.63
CA SER A 28 -10.19 11.43 14.20
C SER A 28 -9.59 10.31 15.05
N PHE A 29 -9.98 10.18 16.32
CA PHE A 29 -9.48 9.16 17.24
C PHE A 29 -10.22 7.84 17.12
N GLU A 30 -11.46 7.88 16.62
CA GLU A 30 -12.35 6.73 16.43
C GLU A 30 -12.22 6.10 15.04
N PHE A 31 -11.34 6.64 14.18
CA PHE A 31 -11.26 6.23 12.78
C PHE A 31 -10.94 4.73 12.60
N LYS A 32 -10.16 4.14 13.50
CA LYS A 32 -9.88 2.70 13.52
C LYS A 32 -11.14 1.87 13.77
N ASP A 33 -12.01 2.36 14.64
CA ASP A 33 -13.28 1.70 14.98
C ASP A 33 -14.23 1.83 13.78
N LEU A 34 -14.23 2.99 13.11
CA LEU A 34 -14.97 3.21 11.88
C LEU A 34 -14.53 2.26 10.76
N GLU A 35 -13.22 2.10 10.52
CA GLU A 35 -12.73 1.13 9.53
C GLU A 35 -13.18 -0.30 9.86
N ASN A 36 -13.19 -0.69 11.13
CA ASN A 36 -13.68 -2.01 11.53
C ASN A 36 -15.20 -2.16 11.31
N LEU A 37 -15.98 -1.13 11.64
CA LEU A 37 -17.42 -1.09 11.38
C LEU A 37 -17.71 -1.25 9.88
N ILE A 38 -17.02 -0.48 9.04
CA ILE A 38 -17.14 -0.54 7.58
C ILE A 38 -16.74 -1.92 7.05
N GLY A 39 -15.65 -2.49 7.54
CA GLY A 39 -15.24 -3.84 7.19
C GLY A 39 -16.27 -4.89 7.53
N SER A 40 -16.91 -4.78 8.72
CA SER A 40 -17.98 -5.70 9.11
C SER A 40 -19.24 -5.54 8.25
N LEU A 41 -19.56 -4.30 7.84
CA LEU A 41 -20.66 -4.04 6.90
C LEU A 41 -20.37 -4.72 5.56
N HIS A 42 -19.21 -4.48 4.96
CA HIS A 42 -18.86 -5.10 3.67
C HIS A 42 -18.78 -6.62 3.73
N ARG A 43 -18.39 -7.18 4.88
CA ARG A 43 -18.34 -8.64 5.07
C ARG A 43 -19.72 -9.28 5.13
N TYR A 44 -20.70 -8.62 5.74
CA TYR A 44 -21.99 -9.26 6.08
C TYR A 44 -23.22 -8.67 5.39
N ALA A 45 -23.18 -7.40 4.97
CA ALA A 45 -24.27 -6.71 4.26
C ALA A 45 -24.09 -6.64 2.74
N LEU A 46 -22.95 -7.15 2.23
CA LEU A 46 -22.57 -7.15 0.81
C LEU A 46 -22.81 -5.77 0.15
N ASP A 47 -23.21 -5.74 -1.12
CA ASP A 47 -23.40 -4.54 -1.92
C ASP A 47 -24.63 -3.69 -1.52
N ASN A 48 -25.49 -4.20 -0.65
CA ASN A 48 -26.75 -3.56 -0.28
C ASN A 48 -26.65 -2.70 0.99
N GLY A 49 -25.52 -2.68 1.68
CA GLY A 49 -25.31 -1.84 2.88
C GLY A 49 -24.68 -0.49 2.54
N GLN A 50 -25.29 0.61 2.96
CA GLN A 50 -24.73 1.97 2.90
C GLN A 50 -24.52 2.52 4.32
N LEU A 51 -23.33 3.08 4.59
CA LEU A 51 -23.04 3.77 5.83
C LEU A 51 -22.83 5.26 5.59
N ILE A 52 -23.65 6.07 6.25
CA ILE A 52 -23.52 7.53 6.29
C ILE A 52 -22.68 7.90 7.51
N VAL A 53 -21.54 8.54 7.27
CA VAL A 53 -20.59 8.96 8.30
C VAL A 53 -20.72 10.46 8.52
N ARG A 54 -21.20 10.84 9.70
CA ARG A 54 -21.23 12.21 10.17
C ARG A 54 -19.84 12.62 10.65
N ASP A 55 -19.20 13.51 9.88
CA ASP A 55 -17.88 14.05 10.20
C ASP A 55 -17.99 15.03 11.37
N ILE A 56 -17.51 14.61 12.54
CA ILE A 56 -17.44 15.42 13.77
C ILE A 56 -15.99 15.80 14.15
N GLY A 57 -15.04 15.67 13.21
CA GLY A 57 -13.63 16.00 13.47
C GLY A 57 -12.62 15.07 12.79
N LEU A 58 -12.93 14.52 11.63
CA LEU A 58 -11.99 13.72 10.84
C LEU A 58 -10.82 14.58 10.32
N THR A 59 -9.66 13.98 10.14
CA THR A 59 -8.54 14.64 9.45
C THR A 59 -8.82 14.73 7.94
N ILE A 60 -8.04 15.55 7.22
CA ILE A 60 -8.10 15.62 5.76
C ILE A 60 -7.81 14.24 5.13
N GLY A 61 -6.86 13.50 5.69
CA GLY A 61 -6.51 12.16 5.22
C GLY A 61 -7.59 11.14 5.41
N GLN A 62 -8.18 11.09 6.61
CA GLN A 62 -9.30 10.21 6.92
C GLN A 62 -10.49 10.46 5.99
N ARG A 63 -10.83 11.74 5.74
CA ARG A 63 -11.85 12.09 4.75
C ARG A 63 -11.50 11.59 3.34
N LYS A 64 -10.25 11.74 2.91
CA LYS A 64 -9.81 11.24 1.59
C LYS A 64 -9.88 9.73 1.50
N LEU A 65 -9.49 9.00 2.56
CA LEU A 65 -9.59 7.55 2.64
C LEU A 65 -11.05 7.08 2.59
N LEU A 66 -11.96 7.69 3.36
CA LEU A 66 -13.38 7.32 3.35
C LEU A 66 -14.01 7.49 1.97
N LYS A 67 -13.62 8.52 1.21
CA LYS A 67 -14.06 8.69 -0.19
C LYS A 67 -13.60 7.57 -1.13
N ARG A 68 -12.68 6.70 -0.70
CA ARG A 68 -12.27 5.51 -1.45
C ARG A 68 -13.11 4.29 -1.13
N TYR A 69 -13.85 4.30 -0.02
CA TYR A 69 -14.58 3.11 0.43
C TYR A 69 -15.89 3.05 -0.34
N GLN A 70 -16.23 1.85 -0.82
CA GLN A 70 -17.52 1.64 -1.45
C GLN A 70 -18.64 1.81 -0.42
N ASN A 71 -19.81 2.29 -0.88
CA ASN A 71 -21.01 2.45 -0.06
C ASN A 71 -20.87 3.31 1.20
N ILE A 72 -19.89 4.22 1.22
CA ILE A 72 -19.70 5.20 2.30
C ILE A 72 -20.05 6.60 1.81
N GLU A 73 -20.92 7.28 2.54
CA GLU A 73 -21.24 8.69 2.34
C GLU A 73 -20.72 9.50 3.53
N ILE A 74 -20.16 10.68 3.28
CA ILE A 74 -19.69 11.58 4.36
C ILE A 74 -20.58 12.81 4.38
N ILE A 75 -21.19 13.09 5.53
CA ILE A 75 -22.03 14.29 5.73
C ILE A 75 -21.44 15.18 6.81
N SER A 76 -21.75 16.48 6.73
CA SER A 76 -21.36 17.44 7.77
C SER A 76 -22.11 17.18 9.07
N ALA A 77 -21.44 17.36 10.23
CA ALA A 77 -22.10 17.38 11.53
C ALA A 77 -23.35 18.28 11.61
N LYS A 78 -23.38 19.37 10.83
CA LYS A 78 -24.50 20.34 10.81
C LYS A 78 -25.69 19.89 9.97
N TYR A 79 -25.55 18.83 9.17
CA TYR A 79 -26.62 18.35 8.30
C TYR A 79 -27.77 17.76 9.12
N LYS A 80 -29.00 18.26 8.92
CA LYS A 80 -30.20 17.70 9.58
C LYS A 80 -30.79 16.60 8.68
N GLN A 81 -30.82 15.38 9.18
CA GLN A 81 -31.42 14.25 8.47
C GLN A 81 -32.92 14.49 8.28
N LYS A 82 -33.46 14.11 7.11
CA LYS A 82 -34.91 14.11 6.85
C LYS A 82 -35.55 12.73 7.01
N GLU A 83 -34.76 11.66 6.96
CA GLU A 83 -35.20 10.27 7.02
C GLU A 83 -34.86 9.66 8.39
N ASN A 84 -35.70 8.73 8.88
CA ASN A 84 -35.42 7.95 10.09
C ASN A 84 -34.40 6.84 9.76
N ILE A 85 -33.11 7.20 9.72
CA ILE A 85 -32.01 6.26 9.49
C ILE A 85 -31.48 5.76 10.84
N PRO A 86 -31.33 4.43 11.03
CA PRO A 86 -30.84 3.88 12.29
C PRO A 86 -29.39 4.33 12.59
N MET A 87 -29.20 4.87 13.80
CA MET A 87 -27.89 5.25 14.30
C MET A 87 -27.14 4.05 14.89
N ILE A 88 -25.88 3.91 14.50
CA ILE A 88 -24.97 2.86 14.99
C ILE A 88 -23.74 3.52 15.61
N ASN A 89 -23.38 3.05 16.80
CA ASN A 89 -22.16 3.47 17.47
C ASN A 89 -20.94 2.98 16.69
N VAL A 90 -19.97 3.87 16.45
CA VAL A 90 -18.74 3.56 15.69
C VAL A 90 -17.92 2.41 16.27
N LYS A 91 -18.05 2.16 17.58
CA LYS A 91 -17.38 1.05 18.30
C LYS A 91 -18.09 -0.30 18.14
N HIS A 92 -19.16 -0.34 17.36
CA HIS A 92 -19.84 -1.59 17.05
C HIS A 92 -19.22 -2.27 15.82
N GLU A 93 -19.61 -3.52 15.64
CA GLU A 93 -19.43 -4.30 14.43
C GLU A 93 -20.76 -4.94 14.06
N PHE A 94 -20.96 -5.16 12.77
CA PHE A 94 -22.08 -5.94 12.25
C PHE A 94 -21.80 -7.44 12.34
N PHE A 95 -22.84 -8.24 12.53
CA PHE A 95 -22.78 -9.70 12.46
C PHE A 95 -24.16 -10.27 12.12
N PRO A 96 -24.23 -11.38 11.37
CA PRO A 96 -25.50 -11.99 10.97
C PRO A 96 -26.02 -12.98 12.03
N ILE A 97 -27.34 -13.01 12.23
CA ILE A 97 -28.08 -14.11 12.86
C ILE A 97 -29.30 -14.40 12.00
N ASN A 98 -29.44 -15.63 11.48
CA ASN A 98 -30.58 -16.05 10.65
C ASN A 98 -30.89 -15.02 9.53
N GLU A 99 -29.88 -14.68 8.71
CA GLU A 99 -29.99 -13.72 7.60
C GLU A 99 -30.28 -12.26 7.99
N THR A 100 -30.48 -11.99 9.29
CA THR A 100 -30.71 -10.63 9.80
C THR A 100 -29.41 -10.05 10.33
N LEU A 101 -29.13 -8.79 9.99
CA LEU A 101 -27.92 -8.09 10.39
C LEU A 101 -28.10 -7.39 11.74
N PHE A 102 -27.31 -7.78 12.72
CA PHE A 102 -27.27 -7.17 14.05
C PHE A 102 -25.98 -6.38 14.25
N SER A 103 -25.96 -5.50 15.26
CA SER A 103 -24.74 -4.83 15.69
C SER A 103 -24.41 -5.18 17.14
N ARG A 104 -23.12 -5.32 17.44
CA ARG A 104 -22.62 -5.53 18.81
C ARG A 104 -21.36 -4.71 19.03
N TYR A 105 -21.06 -4.42 20.29
CA TYR A 105 -19.80 -3.79 20.64
C TYR A 105 -18.61 -4.70 20.27
N ASN A 106 -17.60 -4.15 19.59
CA ASN A 106 -16.48 -4.94 19.06
C ASN A 106 -15.40 -5.25 20.13
N ASN A 107 -15.48 -4.65 21.33
CA ASN A 107 -14.52 -4.80 22.43
C ASN A 107 -13.07 -4.47 22.03
N GLY A 108 -12.87 -3.52 21.10
CA GLY A 108 -11.55 -3.17 20.58
C GLY A 108 -10.92 -4.26 19.71
N LYS A 109 -11.70 -5.26 19.28
CA LYS A 109 -11.26 -6.26 18.31
C LYS A 109 -11.41 -5.68 16.90
N TYR A 110 -10.33 -5.70 16.14
CA TYR A 110 -10.29 -5.18 14.77
C TYR A 110 -10.32 -6.31 13.74
N ASN A 111 -11.33 -7.19 13.84
CA ASN A 111 -11.39 -8.42 13.04
C ASN A 111 -11.66 -8.18 11.56
N TYR A 112 -12.17 -7.00 11.20
CA TYR A 112 -12.72 -6.75 9.87
C TYR A 112 -12.02 -5.61 9.12
N ILE A 113 -11.00 -4.99 9.69
CA ILE A 113 -10.31 -3.84 9.08
C ILE A 113 -9.68 -4.15 7.72
N ASP A 114 -9.42 -5.42 7.43
CA ASP A 114 -8.95 -5.85 6.12
C ASP A 114 -10.11 -6.15 5.16
N SER A 115 -11.32 -6.43 5.63
CA SER A 115 -12.51 -6.80 4.83
C SER A 115 -13.21 -5.59 4.18
N ILE A 116 -12.48 -4.52 3.87
CA ILE A 116 -13.03 -3.30 3.29
C ILE A 116 -12.86 -3.32 1.78
N ARG A 117 -13.93 -3.01 1.03
CA ARG A 117 -13.87 -2.76 -0.41
C ARG A 117 -13.46 -1.31 -0.66
N LYS A 118 -12.37 -1.12 -1.39
CA LYS A 118 -11.82 0.22 -1.65
C LYS A 118 -11.51 0.37 -3.12
N ARG A 119 -11.64 1.59 -3.63
CA ARG A 119 -10.96 1.98 -4.86
C ARG A 119 -9.48 2.09 -4.60
N PHE A 120 -8.65 1.46 -5.42
CA PHE A 120 -7.22 1.58 -5.22
C PHE A 120 -6.74 3.01 -5.54
N TYR A 121 -5.76 3.45 -4.79
CA TYR A 121 -4.97 4.64 -5.05
C TYR A 121 -3.52 4.33 -4.69
N LEU A 122 -2.64 4.38 -5.70
CA LEU A 122 -1.26 3.93 -5.63
C LEU A 122 -0.31 5.12 -5.65
N ALA A 123 0.68 5.11 -4.78
CA ALA A 123 1.84 5.99 -4.87
C ALA A 123 3.06 5.20 -5.36
N ILE A 124 3.72 5.63 -6.42
CA ILE A 124 5.10 5.21 -6.70
C ILE A 124 6.01 6.17 -5.94
N VAL A 125 6.77 5.67 -4.97
CA VAL A 125 7.60 6.49 -4.09
C VAL A 125 9.06 6.23 -4.40
N ILE A 126 9.78 7.26 -4.83
CA ILE A 126 11.22 7.20 -5.06
C ILE A 126 11.92 7.99 -3.95
N PRO A 127 12.43 7.32 -2.89
CA PRO A 127 13.24 7.97 -1.88
C PRO A 127 14.62 8.30 -2.45
N PHE A 128 15.15 9.49 -2.20
CA PHE A 128 16.51 9.82 -2.63
C PHE A 128 17.15 10.83 -1.68
N ILE A 129 18.48 10.75 -1.59
CA ILE A 129 19.31 11.79 -0.99
C ILE A 129 19.89 12.70 -2.07
N GLN A 130 20.35 13.89 -1.70
CA GLN A 130 20.89 14.88 -2.64
C GLN A 130 21.97 14.32 -3.59
N SER A 131 22.84 13.41 -3.13
CA SER A 131 23.89 12.79 -3.96
C SER A 131 23.36 11.74 -4.95
N GLN A 132 22.15 11.23 -4.75
CA GLN A 132 21.48 10.28 -5.64
C GLN A 132 20.58 10.96 -6.68
N PHE A 133 20.50 12.29 -6.68
CA PHE A 133 19.62 13.02 -7.60
C PHE A 133 19.85 12.66 -9.07
N ASN A 134 21.10 12.48 -9.50
CA ASN A 134 21.39 12.07 -10.88
C ASN A 134 20.88 10.67 -11.19
N LYS A 135 20.97 9.72 -10.23
CA LYS A 135 20.41 8.37 -10.38
C LYS A 135 18.89 8.42 -10.55
N LEU A 136 18.21 9.30 -9.80
CA LEU A 136 16.78 9.54 -9.98
C LEU A 136 16.47 10.03 -11.40
N ILE A 137 17.24 10.99 -11.92
CA ILE A 137 17.05 11.48 -13.30
C ILE A 137 17.27 10.36 -14.32
N ASP A 138 18.34 9.57 -14.16
CA ASP A 138 18.62 8.43 -15.03
C ASP A 138 17.50 7.39 -14.97
N GLN A 139 17.01 7.08 -13.77
CA GLN A 139 15.89 6.18 -13.54
C GLN A 139 14.63 6.64 -14.28
N LEU A 140 14.26 7.91 -14.15
CA LEU A 140 13.08 8.47 -14.80
C LEU A 140 13.24 8.50 -16.33
N ASN A 141 14.45 8.72 -16.83
CA ASN A 141 14.74 8.72 -18.26
C ASN A 141 14.61 7.36 -18.94
N PHE A 142 14.59 6.25 -18.19
CA PHE A 142 14.31 4.93 -18.77
C PHE A 142 12.91 4.84 -19.40
N GLU A 143 11.99 5.76 -19.09
CA GLU A 143 10.67 5.81 -19.74
C GLU A 143 10.75 5.89 -21.27
N LYS A 144 11.85 6.44 -21.82
CA LYS A 144 12.10 6.52 -23.25
C LYS A 144 12.24 5.14 -23.91
N ASN A 145 12.75 4.17 -23.16
CA ASN A 145 12.96 2.80 -23.63
C ASN A 145 11.87 1.85 -23.12
N TYR A 146 11.35 2.11 -21.91
CA TYR A 146 10.41 1.26 -21.21
C TYR A 146 9.25 2.09 -20.65
N SER A 147 8.20 2.29 -21.47
CA SER A 147 7.02 3.06 -21.04
C SER A 147 6.41 2.43 -19.77
N PRO A 148 6.22 3.16 -18.66
CA PRO A 148 5.64 2.61 -17.43
C PRO A 148 4.29 1.93 -17.58
N CYS A 149 3.40 2.46 -18.41
CA CYS A 149 2.02 1.97 -18.55
C CYS A 149 1.54 2.07 -19.99
N ARG A 150 0.46 1.34 -20.31
CA ARG A 150 -0.25 1.45 -21.59
C ARG A 150 -1.14 2.68 -21.66
N ASN A 151 -1.82 2.99 -20.55
CA ASN A 151 -2.82 4.05 -20.48
C ASN A 151 -2.64 4.90 -19.22
N GLN A 152 -2.96 6.18 -19.32
CA GLN A 152 -3.02 7.09 -18.18
C GLN A 152 -3.97 6.56 -17.11
N SER A 153 -3.50 6.56 -15.85
CA SER A 153 -4.32 6.21 -14.69
C SER A 153 -4.61 7.44 -13.84
N ASN A 154 -5.87 7.62 -13.46
CA ASN A 154 -6.29 8.64 -12.50
C ASN A 154 -6.07 8.23 -11.04
N SER A 155 -5.53 7.02 -10.82
CA SER A 155 -5.38 6.39 -9.52
C SER A 155 -3.92 6.15 -9.14
N ILE A 156 -2.97 6.76 -9.84
CA ILE A 156 -1.54 6.59 -9.56
C ILE A 156 -0.85 7.96 -9.54
N ASP A 157 -0.13 8.24 -8.46
CA ASP A 157 0.73 9.41 -8.33
C ASP A 157 2.20 8.95 -8.22
N LEU A 158 3.12 9.77 -8.72
CA LEU A 158 4.56 9.64 -8.48
C LEU A 158 4.96 10.59 -7.35
N ILE A 159 5.73 10.09 -6.38
CA ILE A 159 6.22 10.85 -5.24
C ILE A 159 7.74 10.77 -5.21
N LEU A 160 8.38 11.91 -5.44
CA LEU A 160 9.81 12.10 -5.22
C LEU A 160 10.00 12.45 -3.74
N TYR A 161 10.66 11.59 -2.98
CA TYR A 161 10.74 11.71 -1.53
C TYR A 161 12.17 11.99 -1.06
N HIS A 162 12.43 13.24 -0.68
CA HIS A 162 13.75 13.71 -0.28
C HIS A 162 13.97 13.56 1.23
N ASN A 163 15.21 13.27 1.63
CA ASN A 163 15.62 13.16 3.03
C ASN A 163 15.59 14.50 3.79
N GLU A 164 16.02 15.59 3.15
CA GLU A 164 16.12 16.91 3.78
C GLU A 164 14.95 17.82 3.40
N LYS A 165 14.86 18.97 4.08
CA LYS A 165 13.94 20.06 3.73
C LYS A 165 14.07 20.44 2.26
N ILE A 166 12.95 20.66 1.59
CA ILE A 166 12.94 21.13 0.21
C ILE A 166 13.52 22.54 0.16
N SER A 167 14.72 22.66 -0.43
CA SER A 167 15.31 23.95 -0.79
C SER A 167 14.69 24.46 -2.10
N SER A 168 14.76 25.77 -2.34
CA SER A 168 14.34 26.36 -3.62
C SER A 168 15.10 25.79 -4.82
N ILE A 169 16.37 25.39 -4.63
CA ILE A 169 17.21 24.78 -5.67
C ILE A 169 16.69 23.39 -6.02
N LEU A 170 16.37 22.56 -5.02
CA LEU A 170 15.84 21.23 -5.27
C LEU A 170 14.44 21.30 -5.91
N ASP A 171 13.58 22.21 -5.43
CA ASP A 171 12.27 22.46 -6.04
C ASP A 171 12.39 22.88 -7.51
N ASN A 172 13.33 23.77 -7.84
CA ASN A 172 13.59 24.14 -9.23
C ASN A 172 14.11 22.97 -10.07
N LYS A 173 15.08 22.20 -9.57
CA LYS A 173 15.63 21.03 -10.28
C LYS A 173 14.58 19.94 -10.51
N THR A 174 13.73 19.70 -9.52
CA THR A 174 12.65 18.71 -9.62
C THR A 174 11.53 19.17 -10.54
N ARG A 175 11.21 20.48 -10.59
CA ARG A 175 10.28 21.04 -11.59
C ARG A 175 10.81 20.97 -13.02
N GLN A 176 12.13 20.94 -13.19
CA GLN A 176 12.77 20.72 -14.49
C GLN A 176 12.72 19.26 -14.95
N ILE A 177 12.28 18.33 -14.08
CA ILE A 177 12.01 16.95 -14.48
C ILE A 177 10.80 16.98 -15.43
N HIS A 178 11.09 17.08 -16.72
CA HIS A 178 10.11 16.92 -17.78
C HIS A 178 9.72 15.45 -17.87
N TYR A 179 8.83 15.02 -16.98
CA TYR A 179 8.21 13.72 -17.07
C TYR A 179 7.08 13.81 -18.10
N GLN A 180 7.33 13.29 -19.30
CA GLN A 180 6.39 13.42 -20.41
C GLN A 180 5.30 12.36 -20.39
N ASN A 181 5.46 11.34 -19.55
CA ASN A 181 4.54 10.23 -19.52
C ASN A 181 3.26 10.54 -18.73
N LYS A 182 2.12 10.28 -19.38
CA LYS A 182 0.77 10.44 -18.85
C LYS A 182 0.38 9.34 -17.85
N CYS A 183 1.26 8.38 -17.52
CA CYS A 183 0.97 7.29 -16.59
C CYS A 183 0.58 7.75 -15.18
N PHE A 184 1.15 8.86 -14.73
CA PHE A 184 0.87 9.43 -13.41
C PHE A 184 -0.11 10.58 -13.51
N LYS A 185 -1.08 10.60 -12.59
CA LYS A 185 -2.00 11.71 -12.45
C LYS A 185 -1.30 12.95 -11.91
N ASN A 186 -0.45 12.78 -10.90
CA ASN A 186 0.32 13.85 -10.30
C ASN A 186 1.76 13.39 -10.03
N ILE A 187 2.68 14.36 -10.08
CA ILE A 187 4.03 14.23 -9.55
C ILE A 187 4.10 15.12 -8.31
N ARG A 188 4.51 14.56 -7.18
CA ARG A 188 4.60 15.23 -5.90
C ARG A 188 6.02 15.16 -5.37
N ILE A 189 6.38 16.14 -4.55
CA ILE A 189 7.66 16.13 -3.84
C ILE A 189 7.36 16.18 -2.36
N PHE A 190 7.84 15.18 -1.63
CA PHE A 190 7.77 15.12 -0.17
C PHE A 190 9.18 15.32 0.41
N ALA A 191 9.24 15.90 1.61
CA ALA A 191 10.44 16.07 2.39
C ALA A 191 10.29 15.29 3.69
N ALA A 192 11.27 14.47 4.04
CA ALA A 192 11.27 13.76 5.32
C ALA A 192 11.72 14.67 6.47
N ASP A 193 12.42 15.76 6.16
CA ASP A 193 12.98 16.70 7.13
C ASP A 193 13.82 15.98 8.19
N LEU A 194 14.73 15.11 7.76
CA LEU A 194 15.69 14.45 8.65
C LEU A 194 16.68 15.48 9.22
N SER A 195 17.01 15.33 10.50
CA SER A 195 18.16 15.99 11.12
C SER A 195 19.48 15.34 10.67
N GLU A 196 20.61 16.02 10.90
CA GLU A 196 21.94 15.52 10.53
C GLU A 196 22.24 14.14 11.15
N ASN A 197 21.83 13.91 12.41
CA ASN A 197 22.03 12.64 13.10
C ASN A 197 21.17 11.50 12.54
N GLU A 198 19.99 11.84 12.01
CA GLU A 198 19.09 10.87 11.37
C GLU A 198 19.53 10.57 9.93
N ASN A 199 20.24 11.50 9.28
CA ASN A 199 20.62 11.46 7.87
C ASN A 199 21.88 10.62 7.61
N SER A 200 21.91 9.40 8.15
CA SER A 200 22.98 8.43 7.92
C SER A 200 22.40 7.11 7.42
N TYR A 201 23.10 6.42 6.53
CA TYR A 201 22.66 5.09 6.08
C TYR A 201 23.06 4.03 7.12
N PRO A 202 22.20 3.05 7.47
CA PRO A 202 20.84 2.81 6.95
C PRO A 202 19.71 3.54 7.71
N ILE A 203 20.03 4.25 8.80
CA ILE A 203 19.07 4.87 9.73
C ILE A 203 18.09 5.81 9.01
N GLY A 204 18.58 6.72 8.17
CA GLY A 204 17.80 7.73 7.48
C GLY A 204 16.77 7.13 6.54
N SER A 205 17.16 6.13 5.73
CA SER A 205 16.25 5.42 4.83
C SER A 205 15.08 4.80 5.59
N ALA A 206 15.35 4.21 6.76
CA ALA A 206 14.34 3.59 7.57
C ALA A 206 13.43 4.59 8.31
N ILE A 207 13.97 5.72 8.79
CA ILE A 207 13.15 6.81 9.34
C ILE A 207 12.25 7.40 8.26
N MET A 208 12.78 7.63 7.05
CA MET A 208 12.00 8.08 5.90
C MET A 208 10.84 7.13 5.62
N TRP A 209 11.11 5.82 5.53
CA TRP A 209 10.10 4.80 5.32
C TRP A 209 9.03 4.82 6.41
N LYS A 210 9.41 4.89 7.69
CA LYS A 210 8.45 4.98 8.80
C LYS A 210 7.57 6.23 8.72
N LYS A 211 8.14 7.39 8.38
CA LYS A 211 7.40 8.66 8.25
C LYS A 211 6.29 8.59 7.17
N LEU A 212 6.45 7.74 6.15
CA LEU A 212 5.41 7.48 5.14
C LEU A 212 4.21 6.68 5.70
N LEU A 213 4.40 5.91 6.78
CA LEU A 213 3.45 4.89 7.23
C LEU A 213 2.83 5.23 8.57
N ILE A 214 3.65 5.66 9.52
CA ILE A 214 3.29 5.84 10.92
C ILE A 214 2.94 7.32 11.15
N ASN A 215 1.93 7.56 11.99
CA ASN A 215 1.45 8.89 12.44
C ASN A 215 0.64 9.71 11.43
N GLU A 216 -0.44 9.15 10.88
CA GLU A 216 -1.41 9.88 10.02
C GLU A 216 -1.94 11.20 10.63
N GLN A 217 -2.03 11.29 11.97
CA GLN A 217 -2.54 12.48 12.66
C GLN A 217 -1.53 13.64 12.74
N PHE A 218 -0.23 13.35 12.67
CA PHE A 218 0.82 14.34 12.95
C PHE A 218 1.84 14.48 11.82
N SER A 219 1.92 13.49 10.93
CA SER A 219 2.86 13.47 9.81
C SER A 219 2.16 13.90 8.51
N ARG A 220 2.57 15.05 7.98
CA ARG A 220 2.18 15.50 6.63
C ARG A 220 2.82 14.69 5.51
N THR A 221 3.66 13.70 5.82
CA THR A 221 4.27 12.78 4.84
C THR A 221 3.61 11.41 4.85
N SER A 222 2.70 11.12 5.79
CA SER A 222 1.98 9.85 5.82
C SER A 222 1.17 9.66 4.53
N LEU A 223 1.35 8.54 3.86
CA LEU A 223 0.67 8.25 2.59
C LEU A 223 -0.85 8.08 2.80
N ARG A 224 -1.25 7.52 3.94
CA ARG A 224 -2.66 7.46 4.34
C ARG A 224 -3.28 8.84 4.53
N TYR A 225 -2.50 9.83 4.98
CA TYR A 225 -2.95 11.23 5.04
C TYR A 225 -3.35 11.80 3.65
N TYR A 226 -2.80 11.25 2.56
CA TYR A 226 -3.18 11.63 1.20
C TYR A 226 -4.23 10.73 0.58
N GLY A 227 -4.74 9.73 1.31
CA GLY A 227 -5.75 8.79 0.83
C GLY A 227 -5.18 7.68 -0.03
N TYR A 228 -3.86 7.44 -0.02
CA TYR A 228 -3.28 6.28 -0.69
C TYR A 228 -3.67 5.00 0.03
N THR A 229 -3.97 3.97 -0.76
CA THR A 229 -4.25 2.61 -0.29
C THR A 229 -3.04 1.70 -0.42
N HIS A 230 -2.15 2.02 -1.36
CA HIS A 230 -0.97 1.23 -1.68
C HIS A 230 0.18 2.16 -2.01
N PHE A 231 1.40 1.66 -1.85
CA PHE A 231 2.56 2.31 -2.45
C PHE A 231 3.59 1.29 -2.86
N PHE A 232 4.31 1.59 -3.94
CA PHE A 232 5.50 0.87 -4.32
C PHE A 232 6.71 1.74 -3.98
N LEU A 233 7.58 1.24 -3.10
CA LEU A 233 8.85 1.91 -2.84
C LEU A 233 9.84 1.48 -3.91
N MET A 234 10.44 2.44 -4.59
CA MET A 234 11.34 2.22 -5.70
C MET A 234 12.59 3.06 -5.49
N GLU A 235 13.66 2.47 -4.98
CA GLU A 235 14.94 3.15 -4.78
C GLU A 235 15.52 3.66 -6.11
N PRO A 236 16.37 4.70 -6.11
CA PRO A 236 16.83 5.37 -7.34
C PRO A 236 17.68 4.50 -8.27
N ASP A 237 18.14 3.35 -7.81
CA ASP A 237 18.89 2.34 -8.57
C ASP A 237 18.04 1.13 -8.99
N THR A 238 16.72 1.19 -8.77
CA THR A 238 15.78 0.26 -9.42
C THR A 238 15.60 0.64 -10.89
N ARG A 239 15.62 -0.32 -11.80
CA ARG A 239 15.50 -0.07 -13.26
C ARG A 239 14.42 -0.92 -13.89
N PRO A 240 13.62 -0.36 -14.81
CA PRO A 240 12.75 -1.17 -15.65
C PRO A 240 13.57 -1.91 -16.72
N ILE A 241 13.21 -3.15 -16.95
CA ILE A 241 13.76 -4.01 -18.02
C ILE A 241 12.71 -4.40 -19.04
N ARG A 242 11.45 -3.99 -18.82
CA ARG A 242 10.31 -4.18 -19.71
C ARG A 242 9.37 -2.98 -19.63
N SER A 243 8.73 -2.66 -20.75
CA SER A 243 7.61 -1.74 -20.77
C SER A 243 6.44 -2.29 -19.96
N TYR A 244 5.56 -1.39 -19.56
CA TYR A 244 4.31 -1.65 -18.83
C TYR A 244 4.53 -2.19 -17.41
N TRP A 245 5.69 -1.90 -16.81
CA TRP A 245 6.02 -2.32 -15.44
C TRP A 245 5.03 -1.80 -14.39
N LEU A 246 4.44 -0.62 -14.60
CA LEU A 246 3.43 -0.05 -13.69
C LEU A 246 2.11 -0.81 -13.80
N ASP A 247 1.75 -1.26 -15.00
CA ASP A 247 0.54 -2.07 -15.21
C ASP A 247 0.66 -3.39 -14.44
N ILE A 248 1.83 -4.01 -14.42
CA ILE A 248 2.09 -5.24 -13.64
C ILE A 248 1.98 -5.01 -12.13
N ILE A 249 2.47 -3.87 -11.61
CA ILE A 249 2.26 -3.49 -10.20
C ILE A 249 0.77 -3.36 -9.90
N VAL A 250 0.00 -2.72 -10.79
CA VAL A 250 -1.45 -2.60 -10.63
C VAL A 250 -2.13 -3.97 -10.66
N GLU A 251 -1.69 -4.88 -11.53
CA GLU A 251 -2.18 -6.26 -11.59
C GLU A 251 -1.98 -7.01 -10.25
N GLN A 252 -0.88 -6.78 -9.53
CA GLN A 252 -0.68 -7.34 -8.19
C GLN A 252 -1.72 -6.84 -7.16
N ILE A 253 -2.23 -5.62 -7.34
CA ILE A 253 -3.23 -5.01 -6.45
C ILE A 253 -4.63 -5.54 -6.76
N ILE A 254 -5.02 -5.49 -8.04
CA ILE A 254 -6.39 -5.85 -8.44
C ILE A 254 -6.59 -7.36 -8.49
N ASN A 255 -5.52 -8.15 -8.67
CA ASN A 255 -5.55 -9.62 -8.67
C ASN A 255 -6.69 -10.21 -9.55
N GLY A 256 -6.87 -9.66 -10.76
CA GLY A 256 -7.91 -10.08 -11.70
C GLY A 256 -9.32 -9.54 -11.43
N HIS A 257 -9.52 -8.72 -10.40
CA HIS A 257 -10.74 -7.95 -10.19
C HIS A 257 -10.83 -6.74 -11.12
N ASP A 258 -11.90 -5.94 -10.97
CA ASP A 258 -12.06 -4.72 -11.77
C ASP A 258 -10.86 -3.77 -11.63
N ARG A 259 -10.65 -2.95 -12.66
CA ARG A 259 -9.48 -2.06 -12.75
C ARG A 259 -9.49 -0.90 -11.75
N GLU A 260 -10.47 -0.79 -10.87
CA GLU A 260 -10.58 0.37 -10.00
C GLU A 260 -10.72 0.02 -8.53
N SER A 261 -11.03 -1.23 -8.20
CA SER A 261 -11.32 -1.66 -6.85
C SER A 261 -10.61 -2.96 -6.50
N TYR A 262 -10.46 -3.16 -5.19
CA TYR A 262 -9.94 -4.38 -4.63
C TYR A 262 -10.73 -4.70 -3.36
N ILE A 263 -10.85 -5.99 -3.09
CA ILE A 263 -11.38 -6.52 -1.83
C ILE A 263 -10.19 -7.11 -1.11
N SER A 264 -9.88 -6.60 0.08
CA SER A 264 -8.94 -7.19 1.04
C SER A 264 -7.78 -7.97 0.43
N THR A 265 -6.62 -7.33 0.27
CA THR A 265 -5.45 -8.12 -0.12
C THR A 265 -5.07 -9.04 1.04
N GLN A 266 -4.80 -10.31 0.74
CA GLN A 266 -4.30 -11.28 1.73
C GLN A 266 -2.85 -10.99 2.14
N TRP A 267 -2.29 -9.85 1.74
CA TRP A 267 -0.89 -9.48 1.88
C TRP A 267 -0.73 -8.05 2.42
N TRP A 268 0.42 -7.79 3.03
CA TRP A 268 0.88 -6.47 3.47
C TRP A 268 2.04 -5.98 2.63
N MET A 269 2.90 -6.89 2.18
CA MET A 269 4.08 -6.59 1.38
C MET A 269 4.25 -7.64 0.27
N ILE A 270 4.50 -7.19 -0.95
CA ILE A 270 4.90 -8.00 -2.10
C ILE A 270 6.23 -7.48 -2.62
N GLY A 271 7.23 -8.35 -2.75
CA GLY A 271 8.48 -7.99 -3.40
C GLY A 271 9.37 -9.20 -3.64
N SER A 272 10.66 -8.97 -3.78
CA SER A 272 11.61 -10.04 -4.07
C SER A 272 12.55 -10.34 -2.91
N LEU A 273 12.84 -11.62 -2.73
CA LEU A 273 14.02 -12.08 -2.00
C LEU A 273 15.28 -11.84 -2.82
N TYR A 274 16.42 -11.87 -2.14
CA TYR A 274 17.69 -12.04 -2.82
C TYR A 274 17.71 -13.36 -3.62
N ARG A 275 18.11 -13.29 -4.89
CA ARG A 275 18.21 -14.45 -5.81
C ARG A 275 19.58 -14.61 -6.45
N GLY A 276 20.59 -13.89 -5.95
CA GLY A 276 21.94 -14.06 -6.45
C GLY A 276 22.55 -15.41 -6.05
N PHE A 277 23.66 -15.76 -6.69
CA PHE A 277 24.28 -17.07 -6.57
C PHE A 277 25.15 -17.25 -5.32
N GLN A 278 25.40 -16.17 -4.56
CA GLN A 278 26.25 -16.26 -3.38
C GLN A 278 25.48 -16.83 -2.19
N SER A 279 26.13 -17.71 -1.44
CA SER A 279 25.60 -18.19 -0.17
C SER A 279 25.61 -17.05 0.83
N LEU A 280 24.45 -16.44 1.06
CA LEU A 280 24.27 -15.39 2.05
C LEU A 280 23.62 -15.94 3.33
N GLY A 281 23.80 -15.23 4.45
CA GLY A 281 23.23 -15.62 5.75
C GLY A 281 21.70 -15.53 5.77
N GLN A 282 21.09 -16.01 6.87
CA GLN A 282 19.62 -15.99 7.04
C GLN A 282 19.01 -14.59 6.93
N ASN A 283 19.78 -13.54 7.19
CA ASN A 283 19.38 -12.15 7.03
C ASN A 283 19.01 -11.78 5.58
N TYR A 284 19.22 -12.64 4.58
CA TYR A 284 18.84 -12.39 3.19
C TYR A 284 17.55 -13.12 2.77
N LEU A 285 16.89 -13.78 3.72
CA LEU A 285 15.58 -14.42 3.54
C LEU A 285 14.41 -13.44 3.77
N HIS A 286 14.65 -12.13 3.64
CA HIS A 286 13.64 -11.08 3.75
C HIS A 286 13.30 -10.45 2.39
N ILE A 287 12.08 -9.95 2.25
CA ILE A 287 11.68 -9.15 1.09
C ILE A 287 12.46 -7.84 1.13
N ASN A 288 13.17 -7.51 0.06
CA ASN A 288 13.87 -6.24 -0.06
C ASN A 288 12.91 -5.04 -0.05
N GLY A 289 13.41 -3.90 0.39
CA GLY A 289 12.73 -2.62 0.46
C GLY A 289 12.01 -2.17 -0.81
N ASN A 290 12.52 -2.54 -1.99
CA ASN A 290 11.89 -2.32 -3.29
C ASN A 290 10.67 -3.23 -3.47
N ALA A 291 9.56 -2.85 -2.84
CA ALA A 291 8.38 -3.66 -2.68
C ALA A 291 7.10 -2.84 -2.80
N LEU A 292 6.02 -3.56 -3.08
CA LEU A 292 4.65 -3.07 -3.06
C LEU A 292 4.07 -3.31 -1.67
N TYR A 293 3.47 -2.29 -1.08
CA TYR A 293 2.91 -2.32 0.26
C TYR A 293 1.43 -1.97 0.24
N HIS A 294 0.65 -2.67 1.04
CA HIS A 294 -0.75 -2.37 1.29
C HIS A 294 -0.88 -1.57 2.59
N LEU A 295 -1.40 -0.35 2.50
CA LEU A 295 -1.59 0.57 3.63
C LEU A 295 -2.83 0.21 4.47
N SER A 296 -3.08 -1.08 4.68
CA SER A 296 -4.18 -1.55 5.51
C SER A 296 -3.98 -1.10 6.95
N LEU A 297 -5.07 -0.88 7.67
CA LEU A 297 -4.97 -0.53 9.09
C LEU A 297 -4.28 -1.65 9.88
N SER A 298 -4.48 -2.92 9.51
CA SER A 298 -3.84 -4.03 10.21
C SER A 298 -2.32 -3.98 10.08
N PHE A 299 -1.82 -3.62 8.89
CA PHE A 299 -0.40 -3.48 8.65
C PHE A 299 0.17 -2.32 9.46
N ILE A 300 -0.50 -1.15 9.45
CA ILE A 300 -0.06 -0.01 10.25
C ILE A 300 -0.02 -0.34 11.76
N LEU A 301 -1.03 -1.03 12.29
CA LEU A 301 -1.05 -1.47 13.69
C LEU A 301 0.08 -2.47 13.99
N PHE A 302 0.37 -3.39 13.05
CA PHE A 302 1.51 -4.29 13.17
C PHE A 302 2.84 -3.53 13.21
N LEU A 303 3.04 -2.55 12.31
CA LEU A 303 4.25 -1.73 12.28
C LEU A 303 4.45 -0.89 13.55
N GLN A 304 3.36 -0.39 14.14
CA GLN A 304 3.40 0.29 15.43
C GLN A 304 3.90 -0.64 16.54
N TYR A 305 3.42 -1.89 16.56
CA TYR A 305 3.90 -2.90 17.50
C TYR A 305 5.38 -3.22 17.29
N VAL A 306 5.80 -3.48 16.05
CA VAL A 306 7.22 -3.77 15.75
C VAL A 306 8.10 -2.58 16.11
N SER A 307 7.68 -1.35 15.80
CA SER A 307 8.44 -0.14 16.11
C SER A 307 8.58 0.14 17.60
N TYR A 308 7.65 -0.35 18.43
CA TYR A 308 7.75 -0.26 19.87
C TYR A 308 8.81 -1.23 20.43
N GLU A 309 8.91 -2.44 19.86
CA GLU A 309 9.85 -3.49 20.29
C GLU A 309 11.26 -3.29 19.72
N TYR A 310 11.37 -2.68 18.53
CA TYR A 310 12.62 -2.40 17.82
C TYR A 310 12.77 -0.89 17.58
N PRO A 311 13.09 -0.11 18.64
CA PRO A 311 13.38 1.31 18.51
C PRO A 311 14.73 1.53 17.80
N TYR A 312 14.78 2.60 17.00
CA TYR A 312 15.87 2.90 16.06
C TYR A 312 17.10 3.56 16.70
N ASP A 313 17.03 3.86 18.00
CA ASP A 313 18.15 4.37 18.79
C ASP A 313 19.15 3.26 19.16
N SER A 314 18.78 1.99 18.96
CA SER A 314 19.69 0.89 19.09
C SER A 314 20.64 0.82 17.88
N LYS A 315 21.95 0.70 18.13
CA LYS A 315 22.99 0.44 17.11
C LYS A 315 22.78 -0.86 16.29
N GLN A 316 21.62 -1.50 16.42
CA GLN A 316 21.26 -2.78 15.83
C GLN A 316 20.26 -2.65 14.67
N SER A 317 19.71 -1.47 14.37
CA SER A 317 18.80 -1.36 13.23
C SER A 317 19.55 -1.62 11.93
N SER A 318 18.99 -2.54 11.14
CA SER A 318 19.68 -3.16 10.01
C SER A 318 18.99 -2.89 8.66
N GLY A 319 17.96 -2.05 8.66
CA GLY A 319 17.05 -1.79 7.54
C GLY A 319 15.61 -2.06 7.97
N TYR A 320 14.65 -1.29 7.46
CA TYR A 320 13.26 -1.40 7.93
C TYR A 320 12.61 -2.73 7.55
N ASP A 321 12.92 -3.26 6.38
CA ASP A 321 12.48 -4.55 5.86
C ASP A 321 13.11 -5.73 6.61
N LEU A 322 14.41 -5.64 6.89
CA LEU A 322 15.12 -6.62 7.70
C LEU A 322 14.62 -6.65 9.15
N ASP A 323 14.32 -5.49 9.75
CA ASP A 323 13.75 -5.42 11.11
C ASP A 323 12.39 -6.16 11.20
N LEU A 324 11.54 -6.07 10.16
CA LEU A 324 10.29 -6.84 10.11
C LEU A 324 10.53 -8.35 10.06
N PHE A 325 11.48 -8.79 9.24
CA PHE A 325 11.85 -10.20 9.14
C PHE A 325 12.40 -10.73 10.47
N LEU A 326 13.36 -10.03 11.07
CA LEU A 326 13.96 -10.41 12.34
C LEU A 326 12.92 -10.46 13.46
N TYR A 327 11.97 -9.51 13.49
CA TYR A 327 10.85 -9.53 14.43
C TYR A 327 10.05 -10.83 14.29
N LEU A 328 9.59 -11.18 13.08
CA LEU A 328 8.78 -12.37 12.87
C LEU A 328 9.57 -13.65 13.18
N PHE A 329 10.84 -13.69 12.77
CA PHE A 329 11.73 -14.81 13.00
C PHE A 329 11.95 -15.08 14.49
N LYS A 330 12.21 -14.03 15.28
CA LYS A 330 12.36 -14.13 16.74
C LYS A 330 11.05 -14.49 17.45
N HIS A 331 9.91 -14.04 16.94
CA HIS A 331 8.58 -14.26 17.52
C HIS A 331 7.77 -15.27 16.71
N ILE A 332 8.18 -16.54 16.74
CA ILE A 332 7.65 -17.61 15.87
C ILE A 332 6.10 -17.69 15.85
N ASP A 333 5.42 -17.46 16.97
CA ASP A 333 3.94 -17.51 16.99
C ASP A 333 3.29 -16.33 16.28
N LYS A 334 3.90 -15.13 16.35
CA LYS A 334 3.51 -13.98 15.53
C LYS A 334 3.81 -14.26 14.07
N GLY A 335 4.96 -14.84 13.82
CA GLY A 335 5.36 -15.28 12.51
C GLY A 335 4.37 -16.28 11.88
N LYS A 336 3.99 -17.37 12.56
CA LYS A 336 2.94 -18.31 12.08
C LYS A 336 1.66 -17.57 11.69
N LYS A 337 1.31 -16.54 12.44
CA LYS A 337 0.14 -15.71 12.18
C LYS A 337 0.30 -14.76 10.99
N PHE A 338 1.50 -14.28 10.68
CA PHE A 338 1.68 -13.14 9.76
C PHE A 338 2.62 -13.39 8.57
N TRP A 339 3.40 -14.48 8.52
CA TRP A 339 4.33 -14.74 7.39
C TRP A 339 3.62 -14.75 6.05
N HIS A 340 2.40 -15.31 5.99
CA HIS A 340 1.59 -15.34 4.78
C HIS A 340 1.21 -13.94 4.24
N LYS A 341 1.38 -12.88 5.06
CA LYS A 341 1.17 -11.48 4.64
C LYS A 341 2.37 -10.91 3.86
N PHE A 342 3.51 -11.60 3.84
CA PHE A 342 4.73 -11.22 3.12
C PHE A 342 4.87 -12.16 1.93
N GLN A 343 4.54 -11.67 0.74
CA GLN A 343 4.49 -12.49 -0.47
C GLN A 343 5.67 -12.18 -1.37
N PHE A 344 6.23 -13.24 -1.94
CA PHE A 344 7.27 -13.12 -2.95
C PHE A 344 6.63 -12.96 -4.33
N SER A 345 7.21 -12.12 -5.16
CA SER A 345 6.81 -11.98 -6.55
C SER A 345 8.01 -11.81 -7.46
N ASP A 346 7.83 -12.24 -8.71
CA ASP A 346 8.83 -12.19 -9.76
C ASP A 346 8.85 -10.85 -10.50
N PHE A 347 7.86 -9.97 -10.28
CA PHE A 347 7.76 -8.69 -11.01
C PHE A 347 8.96 -7.78 -10.80
N ILE A 348 9.62 -7.91 -9.65
CA ILE A 348 10.88 -7.29 -9.33
C ILE A 348 11.90 -8.36 -8.93
N GLN A 349 13.17 -8.13 -9.20
CA GLN A 349 14.26 -8.97 -8.69
C GLN A 349 15.33 -8.14 -7.98
N ASN A 350 15.71 -8.60 -6.79
CA ASN A 350 16.81 -8.05 -6.04
C ASN A 350 18.13 -8.72 -6.46
N CYS A 351 18.91 -8.02 -7.28
CA CYS A 351 20.19 -8.49 -7.81
C CYS A 351 21.40 -8.00 -6.99
N TRP A 352 21.17 -7.27 -5.89
CA TRP A 352 22.19 -6.55 -5.12
C TRP A 352 23.49 -7.36 -4.86
N HIS A 353 24.63 -6.71 -5.10
CA HIS A 353 26.02 -7.14 -4.84
C HIS A 353 26.60 -8.33 -5.62
N THR A 354 25.78 -9.11 -6.31
CA THR A 354 26.23 -10.46 -6.72
C THR A 354 25.76 -10.86 -8.11
N GLY A 355 25.11 -9.92 -8.80
CA GLY A 355 24.89 -9.99 -10.22
C GLY A 355 23.80 -10.96 -10.63
N CYS A 356 22.75 -10.35 -11.15
CA CYS A 356 22.17 -10.80 -12.40
C CYS A 356 23.24 -10.62 -13.52
N ASN A 357 24.38 -11.35 -13.38
CA ASN A 357 25.74 -10.96 -13.82
C ASN A 357 25.87 -10.64 -15.30
N GLU A 358 24.90 -11.05 -16.11
CA GLU A 358 24.72 -10.55 -17.46
C GLU A 358 23.22 -10.38 -17.66
N MET A 359 22.76 -9.13 -17.74
CA MET A 359 21.38 -8.84 -18.14
C MET A 359 21.26 -9.09 -19.65
N ASN A 360 21.42 -10.35 -20.04
CA ASN A 360 21.46 -10.85 -21.40
C ASN A 360 20.09 -11.44 -21.78
N GLU A 361 19.99 -11.93 -23.02
CA GLU A 361 18.76 -12.53 -23.52
C GLU A 361 18.31 -13.74 -22.68
N GLU A 362 19.27 -14.51 -22.16
CA GLU A 362 18.98 -15.67 -21.31
C GLU A 362 18.33 -15.25 -19.99
N PHE A 363 18.82 -14.18 -19.34
CA PHE A 363 18.18 -13.64 -18.13
C PHE A 363 16.73 -13.22 -18.42
N LEU A 364 16.49 -12.49 -19.51
CA LEU A 364 15.15 -12.06 -19.89
C LEU A 364 14.25 -13.24 -20.28
N TYR A 365 14.81 -14.29 -20.89
CA TYR A 365 14.08 -15.50 -21.25
C TYR A 365 13.69 -16.32 -20.01
N ASN A 366 14.61 -16.49 -19.08
CA ASN A 366 14.40 -17.26 -17.85
C ASN A 366 13.55 -16.53 -16.81
N ASN A 367 13.43 -15.19 -16.92
CA ASN A 367 12.65 -14.35 -16.03
C ASN A 367 11.58 -13.56 -16.81
N PRO A 368 10.60 -14.25 -17.43
CA PRO A 368 9.61 -13.60 -18.29
C PRO A 368 8.69 -12.66 -17.48
N ASN A 369 8.52 -12.93 -16.19
CA ASN A 369 7.66 -12.17 -15.29
C ASN A 369 8.39 -11.01 -14.60
N THR A 370 9.68 -10.79 -14.84
CA THR A 370 10.44 -9.69 -14.21
C THR A 370 10.42 -8.45 -15.08
N TYR A 371 9.98 -7.34 -14.47
CA TYR A 371 9.82 -6.04 -15.10
C TYR A 371 10.75 -4.99 -14.49
N LEU A 372 11.14 -5.18 -13.23
CA LEU A 372 12.04 -4.30 -12.49
C LEU A 372 13.22 -5.11 -11.93
N ILE A 373 14.38 -4.47 -11.85
CA ILE A 373 15.56 -5.02 -11.16
C ILE A 373 16.11 -3.98 -10.21
N HIS A 374 16.62 -4.43 -9.07
CA HIS A 374 17.35 -3.60 -8.10
C HIS A 374 18.84 -3.96 -8.17
N GLU A 375 19.60 -3.20 -8.98
CA GLU A 375 21.09 -3.17 -9.02
C GLU A 375 21.64 -2.11 -10.00
N LEU A 376 22.87 -1.68 -9.72
CA LEU A 376 23.67 -0.79 -10.56
C LEU A 376 24.41 -1.59 -11.65
N ILE A 377 23.75 -1.92 -12.76
CA ILE A 377 24.45 -2.48 -13.92
C ILE A 377 25.34 -1.37 -14.51
N LYS A 378 26.66 -1.61 -14.52
CA LYS A 378 27.66 -0.65 -14.99
C LYS A 378 27.58 -0.39 -16.50
N ASP A 379 27.10 -1.33 -17.32
CA ASP A 379 27.18 -1.24 -18.78
C ASP A 379 25.95 -1.81 -19.52
N LEU A 380 24.81 -1.09 -19.49
CA LEU A 380 23.63 -1.43 -20.31
C LEU A 380 23.45 -0.54 -21.55
N GLN A 381 24.33 0.46 -21.76
CA GLN A 381 24.18 1.42 -22.85
C GLN A 381 24.33 0.79 -24.26
N SER A 382 24.73 -0.48 -24.37
CA SER A 382 24.95 -1.17 -25.65
C SER A 382 23.84 -2.13 -26.10
N TYR A 383 22.83 -2.45 -25.27
CA TYR A 383 21.77 -3.39 -25.66
C TYR A 383 20.53 -2.63 -26.16
N HIS A 384 20.58 -2.18 -27.41
CA HIS A 384 19.42 -1.65 -28.11
C HIS A 384 18.43 -2.77 -28.48
N LEU A 385 17.21 -2.64 -27.96
CA LEU A 385 15.92 -3.03 -28.56
C LEU A 385 15.86 -4.35 -29.33
N ILE A 386 15.59 -5.45 -28.61
CA ILE A 386 14.87 -6.57 -29.21
C ILE A 386 13.43 -6.51 -28.72
N ASN A 387 12.53 -6.17 -29.64
CA ASN A 387 11.09 -6.32 -29.46
C ASN A 387 10.79 -7.82 -29.29
N ILE A 388 10.83 -8.33 -28.07
CA ILE A 388 10.27 -9.66 -27.77
C ILE A 388 8.77 -9.57 -28.05
N PRO A 389 8.24 -10.33 -29.02
CA PRO A 389 6.83 -10.24 -29.40
C PRO A 389 5.93 -10.52 -28.20
N SER A 390 4.93 -9.67 -27.99
CA SER A 390 3.96 -9.71 -26.86
C SER A 390 3.02 -10.93 -26.83
N TYR A 391 3.30 -11.98 -27.62
CA TYR A 391 2.43 -13.14 -27.79
C TYR A 391 2.36 -14.11 -26.60
N PHE A 392 3.07 -13.85 -25.50
CA PHE A 392 3.11 -14.74 -24.32
C PHE A 392 2.42 -14.20 -23.06
N THR A 393 1.43 -13.31 -23.18
CA THR A 393 0.67 -12.79 -22.02
C THR A 393 -0.54 -13.63 -21.62
N ASN A 394 -0.72 -14.85 -22.16
CA ASN A 394 -1.79 -15.77 -21.76
C ASN A 394 -1.34 -16.89 -20.80
N VAL A 395 -0.35 -16.64 -19.94
CA VAL A 395 -0.13 -17.52 -18.79
C VAL A 395 -1.04 -17.03 -17.66
N ARG A 396 -2.22 -17.64 -17.55
CA ARG A 396 -3.02 -17.57 -16.31
C ARG A 396 -2.09 -18.00 -15.17
N LEU A 397 -1.90 -17.12 -14.19
CA LEU A 397 -1.40 -17.50 -12.87
C LEU A 397 -2.25 -18.68 -12.40
N LEU A 398 -1.65 -19.87 -12.35
CA LEU A 398 -2.26 -21.01 -11.69
C LEU A 398 -2.39 -20.62 -10.23
N ASN A 399 -3.62 -20.34 -9.80
CA ASN A 399 -3.96 -20.28 -8.40
C ASN A 399 -3.60 -21.63 -7.79
N TYR A 400 -2.46 -21.69 -7.09
CA TYR A 400 -2.19 -22.76 -6.14
C TYR A 400 -3.09 -22.52 -4.93
N SER A 401 -4.34 -22.96 -5.03
CA SER A 401 -5.16 -23.26 -3.88
C SER A 401 -4.75 -24.65 -3.38
N ASN A 402 -3.98 -24.69 -2.28
CA ASN A 402 -3.96 -25.85 -1.39
C ASN A 402 -5.00 -25.64 -0.29
#